data_AF-A0A6M3XMG5-F1
#
_entry.id   AF-A0A6M3XMG5-F1
#
_cell.length_a   1.000
_cell.length_b   1.000
_cell.length_c   1.000
_cell.angle_alpha   90.00
_cell.angle_beta   90.00
_cell.angle_gamma   90.00
#
_symmetry.space_group_name_H-M   'P 1'
#
loop_
_entity.id
_entity.type
_entity.pdbx_description
1 polymer ?
#
loop_
_entity_poly.entity_id
_entity_poly.type
_entity_poly.pdbx_seq_one_letter_code
_entity_poly.pdbx_strand_id
1 'polypeptide(L)'
;MGGEFTNNQDKKKNKSLGKTFLDLSEHEGPLIGGVKHDAGKLRYDLLPAHALVSVARAFTLGAEKYGDRNWEKGMKWSRLYASLMRHLQDWWLGGDNDPDDALPFMAKVAGAALMLQEYAKTHPELDDRPKGAA
;
A
#
# COMPACT_ATOMS: atom_id res chain seq x y z
N MET A 1 8.06 -74.89 -13.53
CA MET A 1 9.09 -75.75 -12.89
C MET A 1 10.45 -75.30 -13.39
N GLY A 2 11.30 -74.75 -12.51
CA GLY A 2 12.75 -74.50 -12.69
C GLY A 2 13.14 -73.43 -13.73
N GLY A 3 14.07 -72.51 -13.49
CA GLY A 3 15.02 -72.29 -12.40
C GLY A 3 15.81 -71.02 -12.71
N GLU A 4 16.33 -70.40 -11.66
CA GLU A 4 17.02 -69.10 -11.62
C GLU A 4 18.33 -69.06 -12.43
N PHE A 5 18.68 -67.87 -12.92
CA PHE A 5 20.07 -67.42 -12.98
C PHE A 5 20.12 -65.95 -12.55
N THR A 6 20.51 -65.71 -11.31
CA THR A 6 20.98 -64.41 -10.86
C THR A 6 22.51 -64.36 -10.87
N ASN A 7 23.04 -63.24 -11.38
CA ASN A 7 24.07 -62.40 -10.75
C ASN A 7 25.52 -62.41 -11.29
N ASN A 8 26.14 -61.24 -11.06
CA ASN A 8 27.55 -60.87 -10.97
C ASN A 8 28.13 -60.25 -12.26
N GLN A 9 28.53 -58.98 -12.34
CA GLN A 9 29.16 -58.15 -11.31
C GLN A 9 28.81 -56.67 -11.48
N ASP A 10 28.51 -55.98 -10.39
CA ASP A 10 29.36 -54.85 -10.01
C ASP A 10 29.15 -54.46 -8.54
N LYS A 11 30.15 -54.89 -7.76
CA LYS A 11 30.87 -54.04 -6.80
C LYS A 11 30.09 -53.49 -5.61
N LYS A 12 30.37 -54.19 -4.51
CA LYS A 12 30.88 -53.69 -3.21
C LYS A 12 29.89 -53.78 -2.05
N LYS A 13 30.10 -54.87 -1.30
CA LYS A 13 30.44 -54.87 0.14
C LYS A 13 29.46 -54.17 1.07
N ASN A 14 28.54 -54.99 1.55
CA ASN A 14 28.04 -55.06 2.92
C ASN A 14 29.01 -54.52 3.99
N LYS A 15 28.56 -53.57 4.83
CA LYS A 15 28.82 -53.63 6.29
C LYS A 15 27.86 -52.73 7.05
N SER A 16 27.23 -53.32 8.06
CA SER A 16 26.32 -52.68 9.01
C SER A 16 26.96 -51.58 9.87
N LEU A 17 26.09 -50.76 10.44
CA LEU A 17 26.20 -50.03 11.72
C LEU A 17 27.13 -48.81 11.75
N GLY A 18 26.52 -47.64 11.60
CA GLY A 18 27.06 -46.35 12.02
C GLY A 18 25.91 -45.37 12.24
N LYS A 19 25.51 -45.19 13.50
CA LYS A 19 24.68 -44.06 13.93
C LYS A 19 25.41 -42.75 13.60
N THR A 20 24.63 -41.67 13.57
CA THR A 20 24.98 -40.24 13.57
C THR A 20 25.34 -39.61 12.23
N PHE A 21 24.31 -39.12 11.52
CA PHE A 21 24.41 -37.84 10.83
C PHE A 21 23.06 -37.13 10.86
N LEU A 22 22.91 -36.32 11.92
CA LEU A 22 21.93 -35.25 12.14
C LEU A 22 20.45 -35.57 11.85
N ASP A 23 19.81 -36.03 12.92
CA ASP A 23 18.43 -35.68 13.25
C ASP A 23 18.31 -34.14 13.28
N LEU A 24 17.79 -33.55 12.21
CA LEU A 24 17.29 -32.17 12.21
C LEU A 24 15.89 -32.19 12.82
N SER A 25 15.80 -32.63 14.09
CA SER A 25 14.61 -32.45 14.89
C SER A 25 14.34 -30.96 15.05
N GLU A 26 13.14 -30.57 14.66
CA GLU A 26 12.48 -29.29 14.88
C GLU A 26 13.02 -28.53 16.11
N HIS A 27 13.84 -27.50 15.87
CA HIS A 27 14.16 -26.49 16.87
C HIS A 27 13.00 -25.50 16.99
N GLU A 28 11.91 -25.93 17.60
CA GLU A 28 10.90 -25.03 18.19
C GLU A 28 11.45 -24.47 19.52
N GLY A 29 12.53 -23.70 19.45
CA GLY A 29 12.92 -22.83 20.56
C GLY A 29 11.87 -21.73 20.70
N PRO A 30 11.57 -21.24 21.92
CA PRO A 30 10.60 -20.16 22.08
C PRO A 30 11.02 -18.99 21.21
N LEU A 31 10.11 -18.52 20.36
CA LEU A 31 10.30 -17.37 19.49
C LEU A 31 10.66 -16.16 20.38
N ILE A 32 11.96 -15.86 20.53
CA ILE A 32 12.43 -14.67 21.25
C ILE A 32 12.22 -13.48 20.31
N GLY A 33 10.97 -13.06 20.18
CA GLY A 33 10.53 -11.91 19.40
C GLY A 33 9.43 -11.16 20.14
N GLY A 34 9.29 -9.87 19.86
CA GLY A 34 8.23 -9.06 20.45
C GLY A 34 6.85 -9.51 19.97
N VAL A 35 5.93 -9.76 20.89
CA VAL A 35 4.52 -10.04 20.58
C VAL A 35 3.74 -8.73 20.53
N LYS A 36 2.98 -8.50 19.47
CA LYS A 36 2.07 -7.35 19.33
C LYS A 36 0.65 -7.83 19.10
N HIS A 37 -0.28 -7.39 19.95
CA HIS A 37 -1.72 -7.61 19.76
C HIS A 37 -2.31 -6.42 19.00
N ASP A 38 -2.38 -6.53 17.69
CA ASP A 38 -2.93 -5.50 16.80
C ASP A 38 -4.12 -5.97 15.95
N ALA A 39 -4.68 -7.13 16.28
CA ALA A 39 -6.00 -7.53 15.82
C ALA A 39 -7.04 -6.41 16.08
N GLY A 40 -7.79 -6.05 15.04
CA GLY A 40 -8.79 -4.97 15.09
C GLY A 40 -8.23 -3.55 14.93
N LYS A 41 -6.91 -3.36 14.81
CA LYS A 41 -6.31 -2.03 14.53
C LYS A 41 -6.27 -1.74 13.03
N LEU A 42 -6.13 -0.47 12.68
CA LEU A 42 -6.00 -0.03 11.28
C LEU A 42 -4.74 -0.63 10.64
N ARG A 43 -4.91 -1.20 9.44
CA ARG A 43 -3.87 -1.84 8.64
C ARG A 43 -3.23 -0.86 7.65
N TYR A 44 -2.48 0.11 8.18
CA TYR A 44 -1.76 1.09 7.36
C TYR A 44 -0.75 0.45 6.39
N ASP A 45 -0.24 -0.73 6.72
CA ASP A 45 0.66 -1.53 5.89
C ASP A 45 0.03 -2.02 4.57
N LEU A 46 -1.31 -2.03 4.47
CA LEU A 46 -2.01 -2.37 3.23
C LEU A 46 -2.14 -1.19 2.26
N LEU A 47 -1.75 0.02 2.68
CA LEU A 47 -1.83 1.18 1.80
C LEU A 47 -0.73 1.11 0.73
N PRO A 48 -1.06 1.38 -0.56
CA PRO A 48 -0.07 1.34 -1.63
C PRO A 48 0.97 2.45 -1.46
N ALA A 49 2.18 2.08 -1.04
CA ALA A 49 3.25 3.02 -0.70
C ALA A 49 3.57 4.03 -1.81
N HIS A 50 3.63 3.58 -3.07
CA HIS A 50 3.89 4.47 -4.21
C HIS A 50 2.79 5.53 -4.39
N ALA A 51 1.53 5.18 -4.18
CA ALA A 51 0.43 6.14 -4.26
C ALA A 51 0.51 7.15 -3.12
N LEU A 52 0.84 6.70 -1.91
CA LEU A 52 1.07 7.59 -0.75
C LEU A 52 2.20 8.60 -1.01
N VAL A 53 3.30 8.16 -1.62
CA VAL A 53 4.42 9.05 -2.01
C VAL A 53 3.95 10.10 -3.00
N SER A 54 3.19 9.72 -4.04
CA SER A 54 2.68 10.67 -5.03
C SER A 54 1.73 11.69 -4.40
N VAL A 55 0.85 11.27 -3.48
CA VAL A 55 -0.01 12.19 -2.71
C VAL A 55 0.82 13.11 -1.84
N ALA A 56 1.81 12.59 -1.11
CA ALA A 56 2.70 13.41 -0.28
C ALA A 56 3.40 14.49 -1.12
N ARG A 57 3.88 14.17 -2.33
CA ARG A 57 4.46 15.16 -3.25
C ARG A 57 3.45 16.26 -3.65
N ALA A 58 2.18 15.91 -3.86
CA ALA A 58 1.14 16.91 -4.13
C ALA A 58 0.95 17.88 -2.96
N PHE A 59 0.99 17.40 -1.71
CA PHE A 59 0.98 18.26 -0.53
C PHE A 59 2.26 19.10 -0.40
N THR A 60 3.43 18.53 -0.73
CA THR A 60 4.71 19.27 -0.75
C THR A 60 4.65 20.44 -1.73
N LEU A 61 4.25 20.23 -2.99
CA LEU A 61 4.11 21.32 -3.96
C LEU A 61 3.06 22.35 -3.51
N GLY A 62 1.97 21.90 -2.89
CA GLY A 62 0.98 22.80 -2.28
C GLY A 62 1.58 23.69 -1.18
N ALA A 63 2.43 23.13 -0.33
CA ALA A 63 3.12 23.86 0.73
C ALA A 63 4.16 24.84 0.16
N GLU A 64 4.93 24.44 -0.85
CA GLU A 64 5.86 25.33 -1.56
C GLU A 64 5.14 26.53 -2.19
N LYS A 65 3.95 26.30 -2.76
CA LYS A 65 3.18 27.33 -3.47
C LYS A 65 2.36 28.24 -2.55
N TYR A 66 1.79 27.70 -1.48
CA TYR A 66 0.80 28.39 -0.65
C TYR A 66 1.19 28.52 0.83
N GLY A 67 2.36 28.01 1.21
CA GLY A 67 2.83 27.92 2.58
C GLY A 67 2.40 26.64 3.29
N ASP A 68 3.19 26.27 4.30
CA ASP A 68 2.94 25.09 5.14
C ASP A 68 1.52 25.10 5.71
N ARG A 69 0.88 23.92 5.67
CA ARG A 69 -0.45 23.68 6.28
C ARG A 69 -1.53 24.64 5.78
N ASN A 70 -1.34 25.34 4.66
CA ASN A 70 -2.31 26.35 4.20
C ASN A 70 -3.69 25.76 3.90
N TRP A 71 -3.74 24.52 3.43
CA TRP A 71 -5.00 23.79 3.20
C TRP A 71 -5.80 23.61 4.49
N GLU A 72 -5.19 23.61 5.67
CA GLU A 72 -5.92 23.44 6.93
C GLU A 72 -6.73 24.65 7.34
N LYS A 73 -6.57 25.79 6.67
CA LYS A 73 -7.40 26.98 6.91
C LYS A 73 -8.82 26.83 6.35
N GLY A 74 -9.09 25.74 5.62
CA GLY A 74 -10.39 25.51 5.00
C GLY A 74 -10.57 26.30 3.70
N MET A 75 -11.46 25.79 2.85
CA MET A 75 -12.04 26.54 1.74
C MET A 75 -13.42 25.96 1.41
N LYS A 76 -14.26 26.73 0.71
CA LYS A 76 -15.55 26.23 0.20
C LYS A 76 -15.40 24.87 -0.48
N TRP A 77 -16.22 23.90 -0.11
CA TRP A 77 -16.10 22.52 -0.59
C TRP A 77 -16.22 22.44 -2.12
N SER A 78 -17.07 23.26 -2.71
CA SER A 78 -17.21 23.41 -4.16
C SER A 78 -15.89 23.74 -4.87
N ARG A 79 -14.97 24.47 -4.23
CA ARG A 79 -13.66 24.82 -4.82
C ARG A 79 -12.76 23.60 -4.95
N LEU A 80 -12.68 22.78 -3.90
CA LEU A 80 -11.93 21.53 -3.94
C LEU A 80 -12.60 20.53 -4.88
N TYR A 81 -13.93 20.41 -4.84
CA TYR A 81 -14.69 19.57 -5.77
C TYR A 81 -14.40 19.93 -7.24
N ALA A 82 -14.47 21.21 -7.59
CA ALA A 82 -14.18 21.65 -8.96
C ALA A 82 -12.73 21.39 -9.37
N SER A 83 -11.76 21.55 -8.45
CA SER A 83 -10.35 21.23 -8.72
C SER A 83 -10.12 19.73 -8.91
N LEU A 84 -10.72 18.92 -8.05
CA LEU A 84 -10.69 17.46 -8.14
C LEU A 84 -11.26 17.01 -9.49
N MET A 85 -12.42 17.53 -9.88
CA MET A 85 -13.06 17.18 -11.14
C MET A 85 -12.20 17.53 -12.36
N ARG A 86 -11.53 18.68 -12.38
CA ARG A 86 -10.63 19.03 -13.51
C ARG A 86 -9.49 18.02 -13.67
N HIS A 87 -8.76 17.72 -12.59
CA HIS A 87 -7.70 16.71 -12.63
C HIS A 87 -8.22 15.32 -13.01
N LEU A 88 -9.41 14.97 -12.55
CA LEU A 88 -10.04 13.71 -12.92
C LEU A 88 -10.43 13.68 -14.41
N GLN A 89 -10.92 14.78 -14.96
CA GLN A 89 -11.23 14.87 -16.39
C GLN A 89 -9.97 14.83 -17.25
N ASP A 90 -8.89 15.50 -16.85
CA ASP A 90 -7.61 15.44 -17.58
C ASP A 90 -7.08 14.00 -17.62
N TRP A 91 -7.20 13.28 -16.50
CA TRP A 91 -6.90 11.85 -16.46
C TRP A 91 -7.81 11.02 -17.37
N TRP A 92 -9.12 11.26 -17.29
CA TRP A 92 -10.12 10.54 -18.07
C TRP A 92 -9.93 10.70 -19.58
N LEU A 93 -9.42 11.85 -20.01
CA LEU A 93 -9.09 12.16 -21.40
C LEU A 93 -7.74 11.57 -21.87
N GLY A 94 -7.08 10.74 -21.05
CA GLY A 94 -5.85 10.05 -21.38
C GLY A 94 -4.57 10.74 -20.90
N GLY A 95 -4.68 11.76 -20.04
CA GLY A 95 -3.53 12.37 -19.39
C GLY A 95 -3.02 11.55 -18.21
N ASP A 96 -1.71 11.33 -18.10
CA ASP A 96 -1.15 10.67 -16.92
C ASP A 96 -0.63 11.66 -15.88
N ASN A 97 0.10 12.68 -16.35
CA ASN A 97 0.77 13.68 -15.52
C ASN A 97 0.37 15.09 -15.92
N ASP A 98 0.30 15.96 -14.92
CA ASP A 98 0.04 17.38 -15.09
C ASP A 98 1.24 18.05 -15.81
N PRO A 99 1.02 18.77 -16.91
CA PRO A 99 2.10 19.43 -17.63
C PRO A 99 2.81 20.54 -16.84
N ASP A 100 2.15 21.12 -15.82
CA ASP A 100 2.69 22.24 -15.06
C ASP A 100 3.75 21.80 -14.04
N ASP A 101 3.59 20.61 -13.44
CA ASP A 101 4.46 20.14 -12.35
C ASP A 101 4.85 18.65 -12.42
N ALA A 102 4.48 17.98 -13.50
CA ALA A 102 4.76 16.56 -13.77
C ALA A 102 4.23 15.60 -12.69
N LEU A 103 3.28 16.02 -11.83
CA LEU A 103 2.63 15.10 -10.90
C LEU A 103 1.54 14.28 -11.60
N PRO A 104 1.34 13.02 -11.19
CA PRO A 104 0.20 12.24 -11.67
C PRO A 104 -1.11 12.95 -11.35
N PHE A 105 -2.02 13.08 -12.32
CA PHE A 105 -3.33 13.71 -12.08
C PHE A 105 -4.08 13.02 -10.94
N MET A 106 -4.00 11.69 -10.86
CA MET A 106 -4.61 10.91 -9.78
C MET A 106 -4.06 11.22 -8.39
N ALA A 107 -2.81 11.71 -8.29
CA ALA A 107 -2.27 12.18 -7.02
C ALA A 107 -2.95 13.49 -6.57
N LYS A 108 -3.24 14.40 -7.51
CA LYS A 108 -3.98 15.64 -7.24
C LYS A 108 -5.44 15.36 -6.89
N VAL A 109 -6.07 14.42 -7.59
CA VAL A 109 -7.42 13.93 -7.28
C VAL A 109 -7.46 13.37 -5.84
N ALA A 110 -6.54 12.47 -5.50
CA ALA A 110 -6.47 11.89 -4.16
C ALA A 110 -6.18 12.95 -3.09
N GLY A 111 -5.26 13.89 -3.33
CA GLY A 111 -5.00 15.00 -2.42
C GLY A 111 -6.24 15.85 -2.15
N ALA A 112 -6.97 16.25 -3.20
CA ALA A 112 -8.22 17.00 -3.06
C ALA A 112 -9.32 16.20 -2.33
N ALA A 113 -9.42 14.89 -2.59
CA ALA A 113 -10.37 14.02 -1.92
C ALA A 113 -10.07 13.89 -0.41
N LEU A 114 -8.78 13.75 -0.04
CA LEU A 114 -8.35 13.72 1.36
C LEU A 114 -8.67 15.04 2.08
N MET A 115 -8.43 16.19 1.43
CA MET A 115 -8.80 17.48 2.00
C MET A 115 -10.31 17.61 2.21
N LEU A 116 -11.14 17.19 1.25
CA LEU A 116 -12.60 17.17 1.41
C LEU A 116 -13.05 16.24 2.55
N GLN A 117 -12.45 15.05 2.65
CA GLN A 117 -12.72 14.12 3.74
C GLN A 117 -12.36 14.73 5.11
N GLU A 118 -11.25 15.45 5.21
CA GLU A 118 -10.86 16.13 6.46
C GLU A 118 -11.81 17.30 6.77
N TYR A 119 -12.19 18.09 5.77
CA TYR A 119 -13.10 19.22 5.95
C TYR A 119 -14.49 18.82 6.41
N ALA A 120 -14.96 17.62 6.06
CA ALA A 120 -16.19 17.07 6.63
C ALA A 120 -16.17 17.05 8.17
N LYS A 121 -14.98 16.94 8.77
CA LYS A 121 -14.77 16.98 10.22
C LYS A 121 -14.35 18.35 10.72
N THR A 122 -13.46 19.06 10.02
CA THR A 122 -12.83 20.29 10.55
C THR A 122 -13.47 21.58 10.09
N HIS A 123 -14.13 21.58 8.93
CA HIS A 123 -14.76 22.77 8.32
C HIS A 123 -16.15 22.46 7.73
N PRO A 124 -17.09 21.87 8.50
CA PRO A 124 -18.45 21.61 8.01
C PRO A 124 -19.22 22.91 7.69
N GLU A 125 -18.85 24.04 8.29
CA GLU A 125 -19.39 25.36 8.00
C GLU A 125 -19.04 25.87 6.58
N LEU A 126 -18.03 25.27 5.94
CA LEU A 126 -17.64 25.58 4.56
C LEU A 126 -18.28 24.66 3.52
N ASP A 127 -19.18 23.76 3.92
CA ASP A 127 -19.96 22.92 3.02
C ASP A 127 -21.02 23.74 2.28
N ASP A 128 -20.70 24.11 1.04
CA ASP A 128 -21.55 24.85 0.12
C ASP A 128 -22.13 23.98 -0.99
N ARG A 129 -22.21 22.65 -0.78
CA ARG A 129 -22.85 21.75 -1.74
C ARG A 129 -24.32 22.14 -1.95
N PRO A 130 -24.85 21.97 -3.17
CA PRO A 130 -26.28 22.14 -3.41
C PRO A 130 -27.07 21.19 -2.51
N LYS A 131 -27.79 21.76 -1.54
CA LYS A 131 -28.82 21.04 -0.80
C LYS A 131 -30.07 21.16 -1.66
N GLY A 132 -30.62 20.04 -2.12
CA GLY A 132 -31.84 20.05 -2.93
C GLY A 132 -32.90 20.93 -2.27
N ALA A 133 -33.71 21.62 -3.07
CA ALA A 133 -34.88 22.32 -2.54
C ALA A 133 -35.70 21.29 -1.74
N ALA A 134 -35.87 21.54 -0.45
CA ALA A 134 -36.66 20.71 0.45
C ALA A 134 -38.13 20.68 0.00
#